data_AF-A0A6M2BQS9-F1
#
_entry.id   AF-A0A6M2BQS9-F1
#
_cell.length_a   1.000
_cell.length_b   1.000
_cell.length_c   1.000
_cell.angle_alpha   90.00
_cell.angle_beta   90.00
_cell.angle_gamma   90.00
#
_symmetry.space_group_name_H-M   'P 1'
#
loop_
_entity.id
_entity.type
_entity.pdbx_description
1 polymer ?
#
loop_
_entity_poly.entity_id
_entity_poly.type
_entity_poly.pdbx_seq_one_letter_code
_entity_poly.pdbx_strand_id
1 'polypeptide(L)'
;MPQTIITVHLPSHRRTTLKIEHDSAEASQAYDAQIGGYLAFLRTEGRKAGFSVESDERDWGPIFSIAETDHAAKKAAHDWLNTQPDFWNWIPSA
;
A
#
# COMPACT_ATOMS: atom_id res chain seq x y z
N MET A 1 -21.97 7.04 -6.27
CA MET A 1 -20.75 7.62 -6.85
C MET A 1 -19.78 6.49 -7.13
N PRO A 2 -18.99 6.51 -8.21
CA PRO A 2 -17.90 5.54 -8.36
C PRO A 2 -16.97 5.67 -7.15
N GLN A 3 -16.59 4.54 -6.56
CA GLN A 3 -15.69 4.51 -5.43
C GLN A 3 -14.25 4.60 -5.97
N THR A 4 -13.45 5.54 -5.47
CA THR A 4 -12.04 5.64 -5.83
C THR A 4 -11.30 4.37 -5.42
N ILE A 5 -10.61 3.72 -6.38
CA ILE A 5 -9.88 2.47 -6.15
C ILE A 5 -8.39 2.77 -6.08
N ILE A 6 -7.74 2.31 -5.02
CA ILE A 6 -6.31 2.37 -4.79
C ILE A 6 -5.75 0.96 -4.96
N THR A 7 -4.85 0.76 -5.91
CA THR A 7 -4.21 -0.54 -6.15
C THR A 7 -2.78 -0.52 -5.65
N VAL A 8 -2.42 -1.47 -4.78
CA VAL A 8 -1.05 -1.73 -4.32
C VAL A 8 -0.42 -2.76 -5.27
N HIS A 9 0.69 -2.38 -5.91
CA HIS A 9 1.44 -3.25 -6.80
C HIS A 9 2.47 -4.04 -5.99
N LEU A 10 2.17 -5.28 -5.62
CA LEU A 10 2.94 -6.03 -4.62
C LEU A 10 4.41 -6.24 -4.99
N PRO A 11 4.78 -6.56 -6.25
CA PRO A 11 6.19 -6.66 -6.63
C PRO A 11 6.94 -5.34 -6.48
N SER A 12 6.34 -4.22 -6.91
CA SER A 12 6.91 -2.88 -6.78
C SER A 12 7.02 -2.43 -5.32
N HIS A 13 5.99 -2.71 -4.51
CA HIS A 13 5.98 -2.45 -3.08
C HIS A 13 7.11 -3.21 -2.39
N ARG A 14 7.17 -4.54 -2.57
CA ARG A 14 8.20 -5.41 -2.00
C ARG A 14 9.60 -4.91 -2.33
N ARG A 15 9.90 -4.68 -3.61
CA ARG A 15 11.21 -4.20 -4.05
C ARG A 15 11.59 -2.86 -3.43
N THR A 16 10.63 -1.95 -3.27
CA THR A 16 10.93 -0.61 -2.73
C THR A 16 11.09 -0.65 -1.22
N THR A 17 10.23 -1.40 -0.53
CA THR A 17 10.26 -1.59 0.92
C THR A 17 11.52 -2.32 1.37
N LEU A 18 11.99 -3.33 0.62
CA LEU A 18 13.21 -4.07 0.96
C LEU A 18 14.50 -3.27 0.72
N LYS A 19 14.53 -2.36 -0.26
CA LYS A 19 15.66 -1.46 -0.47
C LYS A 19 15.95 -0.57 0.73
N ILE A 20 14.92 -0.21 1.51
CA ILE A 20 15.06 0.58 2.74
C ILE A 20 15.85 -0.22 3.79
N GLU A 21 15.58 -1.53 3.89
CA GLU A 21 16.23 -2.46 4.81
C GLU A 21 17.45 -3.18 4.21
N HIS A 22 18.08 -2.56 3.21
CA HIS A 22 19.28 -3.07 2.53
C HIS A 22 19.14 -4.48 1.93
N ASP A 23 17.93 -4.86 1.51
CA ASP A 23 17.62 -6.16 0.90
C ASP A 23 18.05 -7.36 1.77
N SER A 24 18.02 -7.21 3.11
CA SER A 24 18.38 -8.29 4.02
C SER A 24 17.42 -9.48 3.91
N ALA A 25 17.93 -10.68 4.22
CA ALA A 25 17.13 -11.90 4.18
C ALA A 25 16.04 -11.87 5.27
N GLU A 26 16.37 -11.30 6.41
CA GLU A 26 15.46 -11.08 7.55
C GLU A 26 14.33 -10.14 7.16
N ALA A 27 14.62 -9.02 6.49
CA ALA A 27 13.59 -8.10 6.00
C ALA A 27 12.70 -8.76 4.94
N SER A 28 13.26 -9.57 4.05
CA SER A 28 12.47 -10.32 3.07
C SER A 28 11.47 -11.25 3.74
N GLN A 29 11.91 -12.01 4.75
CA GLN A 29 11.03 -12.92 5.50
C GLN A 29 9.97 -12.16 6.30
N ALA A 30 10.36 -11.07 6.98
CA ALA A 30 9.43 -10.24 7.72
C ALA A 30 8.37 -9.62 6.79
N TYR A 31 8.80 -9.14 5.62
CA TYR A 31 7.90 -8.60 4.61
C TYR A 31 6.87 -9.65 4.17
N ASP A 32 7.34 -10.81 3.72
CA ASP A 32 6.49 -11.86 3.17
C ASP A 32 5.52 -12.42 4.23
N ALA A 33 5.93 -12.43 5.50
CA ALA A 33 5.07 -12.84 6.63
C ALA A 33 3.99 -11.81 6.99
N GLN A 34 4.24 -10.52 6.79
CA GLN A 34 3.39 -9.44 7.32
C GLN A 34 2.57 -8.69 6.25
N ILE A 35 2.95 -8.77 4.97
CA ILE A 35 2.29 -8.03 3.87
C ILE A 35 0.78 -8.29 3.79
N GLY A 36 0.34 -9.52 4.04
CA GLY A 36 -1.09 -9.85 4.05
C GLY A 36 -1.86 -9.07 5.13
N GLY A 37 -1.28 -8.90 6.32
CA GLY A 37 -1.86 -8.14 7.42
C GLY A 37 -1.90 -6.64 7.12
N TYR A 38 -0.83 -6.11 6.52
CA TYR A 38 -0.76 -4.70 6.14
C TYR A 38 -1.85 -4.34 5.11
N LEU A 39 -2.04 -5.19 4.09
CA LEU A 39 -3.11 -4.99 3.11
C LEU A 39 -4.51 -5.05 3.75
N ALA A 40 -4.73 -5.95 4.72
CA ALA A 40 -6.00 -6.01 5.44
C ALA A 40 -6.26 -4.75 6.28
N PHE A 41 -5.21 -4.20 6.90
CA PHE A 41 -5.25 -2.91 7.57
C PHE A 41 -5.62 -1.78 6.59
N LEU A 42 -4.89 -1.64 5.48
CA LEU A 42 -5.17 -0.59 4.48
C LEU A 42 -6.58 -0.69 3.90
N ARG A 43 -7.09 -1.90 3.65
CA ARG A 43 -8.48 -2.13 3.22
C ARG A 43 -9.49 -1.65 4.26
N THR A 44 -9.21 -1.90 5.53
CA THR A 44 -10.08 -1.51 6.64
C THR A 44 -10.12 0.01 6.80
N GLU A 45 -8.96 0.66 6.82
CA GLU A 45 -8.85 2.11 6.94
C GLU A 45 -9.35 2.82 5.68
N GLY A 46 -9.03 2.30 4.49
CA GLY A 46 -9.50 2.83 3.22
C GLY A 46 -11.03 2.83 3.16
N ARG A 47 -11.67 1.73 3.57
CA ARG A 47 -13.15 1.67 3.63
C ARG A 47 -13.74 2.70 4.58
N LYS A 48 -13.12 2.95 5.73
CA LYS A 48 -13.58 4.00 6.67
C LYS A 48 -13.47 5.40 6.05
N ALA A 49 -12.45 5.62 5.23
CA ALA A 49 -12.21 6.88 4.52
C ALA A 49 -12.99 7.01 3.19
N GLY A 50 -13.74 5.97 2.77
CA GLY A 50 -14.52 5.97 1.54
C GLY A 50 -13.78 5.48 0.29
N PHE A 51 -12.60 4.87 0.45
CA PHE A 51 -11.77 4.30 -0.63
C PHE A 51 -11.91 2.77 -0.71
N SER A 52 -11.68 2.21 -1.89
CA SER A 52 -11.43 0.76 -2.05
C SER A 52 -9.93 0.53 -2.18
N VAL A 53 -9.39 -0.46 -1.45
CA VAL A 53 -7.97 -0.83 -1.58
C VAL A 53 -7.87 -2.25 -2.11
N GLU A 54 -7.16 -2.39 -3.22
CA GLU A 54 -6.92 -3.65 -3.91
C GLU A 54 -5.41 -3.88 -4.03
N SER A 55 -5.02 -5.10 -4.37
CA SER A 55 -3.63 -5.46 -4.62
C SER A 55 -3.52 -6.28 -5.89
N ASP A 56 -2.43 -6.13 -6.61
CA ASP A 56 -2.13 -6.97 -7.77
C ASP A 56 -0.66 -7.40 -7.82
N GLU A 57 -0.39 -8.37 -8.70
CA GLU A 57 0.94 -8.96 -8.93
C GLU A 57 1.67 -8.32 -10.11
N ARG A 58 1.26 -7.12 -10.55
CA ARG A 58 1.84 -6.50 -11.74
C ARG A 58 3.09 -5.71 -11.36
N ASP A 59 4.23 -6.07 -11.94
CA ASP A 59 5.51 -5.39 -11.72
C ASP A 59 5.76 -4.29 -12.77
N TRP A 60 4.93 -3.24 -12.75
CA TRP A 60 5.06 -2.12 -13.67
C TRP A 60 4.80 -0.80 -12.93
N GLY A 61 5.83 0.03 -12.81
CA GLY A 61 5.68 1.42 -12.37
C GLY A 61 5.58 1.62 -10.84
N PRO A 62 4.68 2.50 -10.36
CA PRO A 62 4.66 2.98 -8.99
C PRO A 62 4.24 1.89 -7.98
N ILE A 63 4.47 2.16 -6.69
CA ILE A 63 4.00 1.29 -5.60
C ILE A 63 2.47 1.24 -5.54
N PHE A 64 1.83 2.38 -5.82
CA PHE A 64 0.38 2.54 -5.81
C PHE A 64 -0.11 3.17 -7.11
N SER A 65 -1.31 2.77 -7.54
CA SER A 65 -2.09 3.47 -8.56
C SER A 65 -3.48 3.82 -8.03
N ILE A 66 -4.05 4.91 -8.55
CA ILE A 66 -5.38 5.40 -8.15
C ILE A 66 -6.23 5.50 -9.41
N ALA A 67 -7.27 4.68 -9.47
CA ALA A 67 -8.29 4.74 -10.51
C ALA A 67 -9.40 5.70 -10.06
N GLU A 68 -9.27 6.96 -10.48
CA GLU A 68 -10.24 8.02 -10.27
C GLU A 68 -10.11 9.06 -11.39
N THR A 69 -11.25 9.53 -11.89
CA THR A 69 -11.33 10.55 -12.94
C THR A 69 -11.49 11.97 -12.37
N ASP A 70 -12.07 12.09 -11.17
CA ASP A 70 -12.17 13.37 -10.48
C ASP A 70 -10.85 13.75 -9.80
N HIS A 71 -10.33 14.93 -10.15
CA HIS A 71 -9.03 15.38 -9.65
C HIS A 71 -9.03 15.61 -8.13
N ALA A 72 -10.14 16.10 -7.56
CA ALA A 72 -10.23 16.35 -6.12
C ALA A 72 -10.26 15.04 -5.33
N ALA A 73 -11.05 14.05 -5.77
CA ALA A 73 -11.08 12.72 -5.19
C ALA A 73 -9.74 11.99 -5.32
N LYS A 74 -9.07 12.11 -6.47
CA LYS A 74 -7.72 11.56 -6.66
C LYS A 74 -6.71 12.19 -5.69
N LYS A 75 -6.77 13.52 -5.51
CA LYS A 75 -5.92 14.22 -4.54
C LYS A 75 -6.21 13.75 -3.11
N ALA A 76 -7.48 13.60 -2.74
CA ALA A 76 -7.86 13.12 -1.42
C ALA A 76 -7.33 11.70 -1.14
N ALA A 77 -7.36 10.80 -2.14
CA ALA A 77 -6.79 9.47 -2.03
C ALA A 77 -5.26 9.50 -1.87
N HIS A 78 -4.55 10.38 -2.60
CA HIS A 78 -3.11 10.61 -2.39
C HIS A 78 -2.80 11.15 -1.00
N ASP A 79 -3.54 12.17 -0.55
CA ASP A 79 -3.36 12.75 0.77
C ASP A 79 -3.60 11.71 1.88
N TRP A 80 -4.63 10.87 1.72
CA TRP A 80 -4.91 9.76 2.64
C TRP A 80 -3.80 8.71 2.67
N LEU A 81 -3.24 8.31 1.51
CA LEU A 81 -2.11 7.39 1.48
C LEU A 81 -0.92 7.92 2.26
N ASN A 82 -0.67 9.24 2.19
CA ASN A 82 0.42 9.89 2.92
C ASN A 82 0.21 9.97 4.45
N THR A 83 -1.01 9.73 4.95
CA THR A 83 -1.27 9.66 6.40
C THR A 83 -1.17 8.24 6.95
N GLN A 84 -1.06 7.23 6.09
CA GLN A 84 -0.92 5.85 6.54
C GLN A 84 0.50 5.58 7.02
N PRO A 85 0.69 4.73 8.04
CA PRO A 85 2.01 4.28 8.41
C PRO A 85 2.65 3.55 7.22
N ASP A 86 3.94 3.77 7.00
CA ASP A 86 4.70 2.89 6.12
C ASP A 86 4.74 1.47 6.68
N PHE A 87 5.11 0.52 5.82
CA PHE A 87 5.09 -0.90 6.15
C PHE A 87 5.91 -1.25 7.40
N TRP A 88 7.11 -0.67 7.55
CA TRP A 88 8.02 -1.00 8.64
C TRP A 88 7.58 -0.38 9.97
N ASN A 89 6.98 0.81 9.92
CA ASN A 89 6.39 1.46 11.08
C ASN A 89 5.03 0.87 11.48
N TRP A 90 4.34 0.15 10.58
CA TRP A 90 3.09 -0.55 10.89
C TRP A 90 3.32 -1.89 11.56
N ILE A 91 4.35 -2.64 11.16
CA ILE A 91 4.69 -3.90 11.82
C ILE A 91 5.01 -3.57 13.28
N PRO A 92 4.34 -4.22 14.26
CA PRO A 92 4.74 -4.07 15.66
C PRO A 92 6.21 -4.45 15.73
N SER A 93 7.07 -3.50 16.13
CA SER A 93 8.52 -3.71 16.25
C SER A 93 8.78 -5.07 16.90
N ALA A 94 9.36 -5.98 16.11
CA ALA A 94 9.61 -7.36 16.50
C ALA A 94 10.50 -7.45 17.74
#